data_AF-A0A953GTC5-F1
#
_entry.id   AF-A0A953GTC5-F1
#
_cell.length_a   1.000
_cell.length_b   1.000
_cell.length_c   1.000
_cell.angle_alpha   90.00
_cell.angle_beta   90.00
_cell.angle_gamma   90.00
#
_symmetry.space_group_name_H-M   'P 1'
#
loop_
_entity.id
_entity.type
_entity.pdbx_description
1 polymer ?
#
loop_
_entity_poly.entity_id
_entity_poly.type
_entity_poly.pdbx_seq_one_letter_code
_entity_poly.pdbx_strand_id
1 'polypeptide(L)'
;MGIETWYQVRFDEQGVHRAAQPPGAEPWSDSLAWADILRVCLEMEGFLGSDTLYLFSRHRPESYAIPYLADGSADLIGELVRRGLLDGQLAIRAATSEGLFCWPPE
;
A
#
# COMPACT_ATOMS: atom_id res chain seq x y z
N MET A 1 -3.85 -1.08 20.52
CA MET A 1 -4.69 -1.65 19.44
C MET A 1 -3.86 -1.56 18.18
N GLY A 2 -3.58 -2.70 17.53
CA GLY A 2 -2.70 -2.73 16.36
C GLY A 2 -3.40 -2.15 15.12
N ILE A 3 -2.62 -1.75 14.12
CA ILE A 3 -3.12 -1.15 12.88
C ILE A 3 -4.04 -2.10 12.10
N GLU A 4 -3.76 -3.40 12.17
CA GLU A 4 -4.49 -4.49 11.54
C GLU A 4 -5.94 -4.63 12.02
N THR A 5 -6.25 -4.15 13.23
CA THR A 5 -7.62 -4.29 13.78
C THR A 5 -8.55 -3.17 13.33
N TRP A 6 -8.03 -2.08 12.77
CA TRP A 6 -8.83 -0.91 12.42
C TRP A 6 -8.53 -0.33 11.05
N TYR A 7 -7.47 -0.75 10.37
CA TYR A 7 -7.21 -0.42 8.98
C TYR A 7 -7.28 -1.72 8.15
N GLN A 8 -8.18 -1.73 7.19
CA GLN A 8 -8.42 -2.85 6.30
C GLN A 8 -8.21 -2.42 4.85
N VAL A 9 -7.50 -3.26 4.11
CA VAL A 9 -7.42 -3.16 2.66
C VAL A 9 -7.95 -4.44 2.03
N ARG A 10 -8.78 -4.24 1.01
CA ARG A 10 -9.34 -5.29 0.16
C ARG A 10 -9.15 -4.89 -1.28
N PHE A 11 -9.28 -5.85 -2.18
CA PHE A 11 -9.19 -5.58 -3.60
C PHE A 11 -10.03 -6.56 -4.39
N ASP A 12 -10.43 -6.14 -5.58
CA ASP A 12 -11.20 -6.95 -6.51
C ASP A 12 -10.71 -6.74 -7.95
N GLU A 13 -11.55 -7.06 -8.94
CA GLU A 13 -11.22 -6.86 -10.35
C GLU A 13 -11.10 -5.37 -10.74
N GLN A 14 -11.84 -4.48 -10.07
CA GLN A 14 -11.93 -3.06 -10.37
C GLN A 14 -10.80 -2.26 -9.71
N GLY A 15 -10.48 -2.55 -8.44
CA GLY A 15 -9.50 -1.75 -7.73
C GLY A 15 -9.14 -2.21 -6.33
N VAL A 16 -8.47 -1.30 -5.63
CA VAL A 16 -8.11 -1.38 -4.22
C VAL A 16 -9.12 -0.58 -3.42
N HIS A 17 -9.61 -1.15 -2.32
CA HIS A 17 -10.58 -0.54 -1.41
C HIS A 17 -9.95 -0.45 -0.03
N ARG A 18 -9.97 0.73 0.57
CA ARG A 18 -9.40 0.98 1.89
C ARG A 18 -10.50 1.43 2.82
N ALA A 19 -10.50 0.90 4.03
CA ALA A 19 -11.40 1.34 5.08
C ALA A 19 -10.61 1.45 6.39
N ALA A 20 -10.86 2.51 7.15
CA ALA A 20 -10.28 2.66 8.47
C ALA A 20 -11.34 3.09 9.49
N GLN A 21 -11.20 2.54 10.70
CA GLN A 21 -12.00 2.84 11.88
C GLN A 21 -11.09 3.21 13.05
N PRO A 22 -10.29 4.28 12.92
CA PRO A 22 -9.32 4.66 13.94
C PRO A 22 -10.01 4.97 15.29
N PRO A 23 -9.43 4.57 16.43
CA PRO A 23 -10.00 4.88 17.73
C PRO A 23 -9.98 6.40 17.98
N GLY A 24 -11.16 6.97 18.23
CA GLY A 24 -11.31 8.39 18.55
C GLY A 24 -11.37 9.33 17.35
N ALA A 25 -11.48 8.81 16.12
CA ALA A 25 -11.71 9.60 14.92
C ALA A 25 -12.82 8.98 14.06
N GLU A 26 -13.37 9.78 13.13
CA GLU A 26 -14.44 9.33 12.24
C GLU A 26 -13.93 8.22 11.30
N PRO A 27 -14.71 7.13 11.13
CA PRO A 27 -14.45 6.13 10.10
C PRO A 27 -14.40 6.73 8.70
N TRP A 28 -13.58 6.15 7.84
CA TRP A 28 -13.52 6.53 6.44
C TRP A 28 -13.28 5.33 5.54
N SER A 29 -13.66 5.47 4.28
CA SER A 29 -13.35 4.49 3.23
C SER A 29 -13.19 5.18 1.89
N ASP A 30 -12.27 4.69 1.08
CA ASP A 30 -12.09 5.13 -0.30
C ASP A 30 -11.67 3.98 -1.22
N SER A 31 -11.49 4.29 -2.50
CA SER A 31 -11.11 3.31 -3.51
C SER A 31 -10.22 3.91 -4.58
N LEU A 32 -9.41 3.06 -5.19
CA LEU A 32 -8.47 3.38 -6.25
C LEU A 32 -8.56 2.31 -7.34
N ALA A 33 -8.91 2.70 -8.56
CA ALA A 33 -8.95 1.75 -9.66
C ALA A 33 -7.52 1.33 -10.07
N TRP A 34 -7.36 0.06 -10.45
CA TRP A 34 -6.05 -0.47 -10.87
C TRP A 34 -5.45 0.31 -12.03
N ALA A 35 -6.28 0.71 -12.99
CA ALA A 35 -5.88 1.44 -14.20
C ALA A 35 -5.32 2.83 -13.90
N ASP A 36 -5.58 3.36 -12.71
CA ASP A 36 -5.13 4.69 -12.30
C ASP A 36 -3.80 4.67 -11.56
N ILE A 37 -3.31 3.50 -11.14
CA ILE A 37 -2.03 3.36 -10.45
C ILE A 37 -0.89 3.59 -11.43
N LEU A 38 -0.05 4.57 -11.13
CA LEU A 38 1.10 4.96 -11.96
C LEU A 38 2.43 4.50 -11.39
N ARG A 39 2.54 4.56 -10.07
CA ARG A 39 3.77 4.28 -9.34
C ARG A 39 3.42 3.69 -8.00
N VAL A 40 4.18 2.68 -7.59
CA VAL A 40 4.07 2.01 -6.30
C VAL A 40 5.40 2.20 -5.59
N CYS A 41 5.36 2.62 -4.33
CA CYS A 41 6.56 2.69 -3.49
C CYS A 41 6.34 1.94 -2.18
N LEU A 42 7.35 1.18 -1.76
CA LEU A 42 7.47 0.59 -0.43
C LEU A 42 8.51 1.39 0.35
N GLU A 43 8.07 2.04 1.42
CA GLU A 43 8.94 2.68 2.40
C GLU A 43 9.12 1.72 3.57
N MET A 44 10.37 1.34 3.82
CA MET A 44 10.75 0.39 4.86
C MET A 44 11.67 1.12 5.84
N GLU A 45 11.16 1.42 7.03
CA GLU A 45 11.83 2.29 8.01
C GLU A 45 12.48 1.50 9.16
N GLY A 46 12.32 0.17 9.19
CA GLY A 46 12.97 -0.69 10.17
C GLY A 46 12.31 -0.65 11.54
N PHE A 47 13.07 -0.97 12.60
CA PHE A 47 12.52 -1.33 13.93
C PHE A 47 11.68 -0.23 14.61
N LEU A 48 11.87 1.04 14.25
CA LEU A 48 11.20 2.19 14.91
C LEU A 48 10.25 2.96 14.00
N GLY A 49 10.21 2.64 12.72
CA GLY A 49 9.40 3.37 11.76
C GLY A 49 8.16 2.61 11.31
N SER A 50 7.30 3.30 10.56
CA SER A 50 6.05 2.74 10.06
C SER A 50 6.21 2.42 8.58
N ASP A 51 6.57 1.17 8.29
CA ASP A 51 6.61 0.68 6.92
C ASP A 51 5.29 0.97 6.19
N THR A 52 5.38 1.53 4.99
CA THR A 52 4.23 2.07 4.27
C THR A 52 4.29 1.74 2.78
N LEU A 53 3.16 1.25 2.26
CA LEU A 53 2.91 1.10 0.83
C LEU A 53 2.22 2.36 0.31
N TYR A 54 2.81 3.00 -0.70
CA TYR A 54 2.24 4.17 -1.37
C TYR A 54 1.82 3.81 -2.80
N LEU A 55 0.57 4.08 -3.13
CA LEU A 55 0.06 3.99 -4.51
C LEU A 55 -0.18 5.41 -5.05
N PHE A 56 0.56 5.80 -6.08
CA PHE A 56 0.41 7.09 -6.75
C PHE A 56 -0.56 6.96 -7.91
N SER A 57 -1.46 7.92 -8.08
CA SER A 57 -2.46 7.93 -9.15
C SER A 57 -2.53 9.27 -9.87
N ARG A 58 -3.17 9.29 -11.05
CA ARG A 58 -3.40 10.54 -11.83
C ARG A 58 -4.38 11.50 -11.18
N HIS A 59 -5.25 11.01 -10.30
CA HIS A 59 -6.41 11.76 -9.83
C HIS A 59 -6.12 12.67 -8.65
N ARG A 60 -4.99 12.47 -7.97
CA ARG A 60 -4.59 13.30 -6.85
C ARG A 60 -3.07 13.39 -6.73
N PRO A 61 -2.53 14.54 -6.28
CA PRO A 61 -1.11 14.70 -6.05
C PRO A 61 -0.61 13.86 -4.86
N GLU A 62 -1.47 13.58 -3.87
CA GLU A 62 -1.12 12.76 -2.71
C GLU A 62 -1.23 11.25 -3.01
N SER A 63 -0.29 10.44 -2.51
CA SER A 63 -0.37 8.99 -2.64
C SER A 63 -1.45 8.37 -1.74
N TYR A 64 -1.90 7.17 -2.11
CA TYR A 64 -2.67 6.29 -1.23
C TYR A 64 -1.70 5.54 -0.34
N ALA A 65 -1.47 6.09 0.86
CA ALA A 65 -0.68 5.47 1.91
C ALA A 65 -1.46 4.35 2.61
N ILE A 66 -0.86 3.16 2.64
CA ILE A 66 -1.40 1.95 3.24
C ILE A 66 -0.33 1.43 4.20
N PRO A 67 -0.61 1.32 5.50
CA PRO A 67 0.35 0.73 6.45
C PRO A 67 0.70 -0.69 6.03
N TYR A 68 1.99 -1.02 6.03
CA TYR A 68 2.48 -2.32 5.59
C TYR A 68 1.90 -3.48 6.42
N LEU A 69 1.64 -3.23 7.70
CA LEU A 69 1.07 -4.20 8.65
C LEU A 69 -0.47 -4.16 8.74
N ALA A 70 -1.15 -3.38 7.90
CA ALA A 70 -2.62 -3.39 7.88
C ALA A 70 -3.18 -4.73 7.37
N ASP A 71 -4.43 -5.03 7.76
CA ASP A 71 -5.11 -6.25 7.33
C ASP A 71 -5.32 -6.24 5.81
N GLY A 72 -4.77 -7.24 5.11
CA GLY A 72 -4.81 -7.38 3.65
C GLY A 72 -3.64 -6.74 2.89
N SER A 73 -2.71 -6.04 3.56
CA SER A 73 -1.59 -5.37 2.88
C SER A 73 -0.65 -6.33 2.18
N ALA A 74 -0.32 -7.48 2.81
CA ALA A 74 0.54 -8.49 2.20
C ALA A 74 -0.08 -9.08 0.91
N ASP A 75 -1.38 -9.37 0.94
CA ASP A 75 -2.12 -9.89 -0.22
C ASP A 75 -2.16 -8.85 -1.35
N LEU A 76 -2.36 -7.57 -1.01
CA LEU A 76 -2.34 -6.47 -1.97
C LEU A 76 -0.96 -6.35 -2.65
N ILE A 77 0.14 -6.48 -1.91
CA ILE A 77 1.49 -6.45 -2.49
C ILE A 77 1.66 -7.60 -3.50
N GLY A 78 1.21 -8.80 -3.14
CA GLY A 78 1.20 -9.94 -4.05
C GLY A 78 0.39 -9.68 -5.33
N GLU A 79 -0.77 -9.04 -5.19
CA GLU A 79 -1.64 -8.68 -6.31
C GLU A 79 -1.03 -7.59 -7.21
N LEU A 80 -0.35 -6.59 -6.64
CA LEU A 80 0.39 -5.56 -7.39
C LEU A 80 1.51 -6.19 -8.23
N VAL A 81 2.23 -7.17 -7.67
CA VAL A 81 3.25 -7.93 -8.41
C VAL A 81 2.60 -8.75 -9.52
N ARG A 82 1.50 -9.46 -9.23
CA ARG A 82 0.78 -10.28 -10.22
C ARG A 82 0.28 -9.45 -11.41
N ARG A 83 -0.12 -8.20 -11.19
CA ARG A 83 -0.60 -7.26 -12.21
C ARG A 83 0.52 -6.52 -12.95
N GLY A 84 1.78 -6.70 -12.55
CA GLY A 84 2.92 -5.98 -13.12
C GLY A 84 3.01 -4.51 -12.69
N LEU A 85 2.27 -4.11 -11.66
CA LEU A 85 2.29 -2.77 -11.08
C LEU A 85 3.42 -2.58 -10.06
N LEU A 86 4.05 -3.67 -9.64
CA LEU A 86 5.24 -3.68 -8.79
C LEU A 86 6.18 -4.79 -9.26
N ASP A 87 7.48 -4.50 -9.33
CA ASP A 87 8.47 -5.53 -9.64
C ASP A 87 8.64 -6.51 -8.46
N GLY A 88 8.58 -7.81 -8.74
CA GLY A 88 8.65 -8.85 -7.72
C GLY A 88 10.01 -8.91 -7.01
N GLN A 89 11.12 -8.67 -7.72
CA GLN A 89 12.46 -8.65 -7.11
C GLN A 89 12.63 -7.42 -6.22
N LEU A 90 12.06 -6.28 -6.62
CA LEU A 90 12.02 -5.07 -5.82
C LEU A 90 11.20 -5.28 -4.52
N ALA A 91 10.04 -5.95 -4.61
CA ALA A 91 9.23 -6.28 -3.44
C ALA A 91 9.97 -7.19 -2.44
N ILE A 92 10.69 -8.20 -2.94
CA ILE A 92 11.53 -9.08 -2.11
C ILE A 92 12.64 -8.27 -1.43
N ARG A 93 13.30 -7.38 -2.17
CA ARG A 93 14.37 -6.53 -1.62
C ARG A 93 13.83 -5.65 -0.50
N ALA A 94 12.71 -4.97 -0.72
CA ALA A 94 12.06 -4.13 0.27
C ALA A 94 11.73 -4.91 1.56
N ALA A 95 11.24 -6.14 1.46
CA ALA A 95 10.95 -6.97 2.63
C ALA A 95 12.19 -7.33 3.50
N THR A 96 13.40 -7.13 2.98
CA THR A 96 14.66 -7.51 3.64
C THR A 96 15.62 -6.34 3.89
N SER A 97 15.21 -5.11 3.59
CA SER A 97 16.08 -3.94 3.65
C SER A 97 15.30 -2.68 3.98
N GLU A 98 15.96 -1.77 4.69
CA GLU A 98 15.43 -0.43 4.92
C GLU A 98 15.63 0.45 3.67
N GLY A 99 14.74 1.40 3.46
CA GLY A 99 14.80 2.37 2.36
C GLY A 99 13.47 2.55 1.61
N LEU A 100 13.52 3.36 0.57
CA LEU A 100 12.40 3.64 -0.33
C LEU A 100 12.59 2.89 -1.65
N PHE A 101 11.64 2.01 -1.97
CA PHE A 101 11.69 1.15 -3.14
C PHE A 101 10.50 1.46 -4.05
N CYS A 102 10.74 2.12 -5.18
CA CYS A 102 9.69 2.56 -6.09
C CYS A 102 9.72 1.84 -7.45
N TRP A 103 8.54 1.57 -8.00
CA TRP A 103 8.34 1.04 -9.34
C TRP A 103 7.23 1.80 -10.08
N PRO A 104 7.42 2.21 -11.34
CA PRO A 104 8.69 2.19 -12.08
C PRO A 104 9.76 3.10 -11.41
N PRO A 105 11.06 2.88 -11.70
CA PRO A 105 12.12 3.80 -11.30
C PRO A 105 11.98 5.15 -12.01
N GLU A 106 12.70 6.16 -11.52
CA GLU A 106 12.80 7.48 -12.18
C GLU A 106 13.64 7.45 -13.45
#